data_AF-A0A966YPG1-F1
#
_entry.id   AF-A0A966YPG1-F1
#
_cell.length_a   1.000
_cell.length_b   1.000
_cell.length_c   1.000
_cell.angle_alpha   90.00
_cell.angle_beta   90.00
_cell.angle_gamma   90.00
#
_symmetry.space_group_name_H-M   'P 1'
#
loop_
_entity.id
_entity.type
_entity.pdbx_description
1 polymer ?
#
loop_
_entity_poly.entity_id
_entity_poly.type
_entity_poly.pdbx_seq_one_letter_code
_entity_poly.pdbx_strand_id
1 'polypeptide(L)'
;MDPKDFFREVSDLLTPLVEGTESAQLADDTPCDGFTVRDLIGHFTLGRFIFGAGLAGDDARQQELIATMPAQFGDVLGDDHHETYRQATEAIDQAVAGVADV
;
A
#
# COMPACT_ATOMS: atom_id res chain seq x y z
N MET A 1 -10.41 18.85 -3.43
CA MET A 1 -10.50 17.90 -2.32
C MET A 1 -9.23 18.08 -1.51
N ASP A 2 -9.34 18.14 -0.19
CA ASP A 2 -8.16 18.18 0.67
C ASP A 2 -7.36 16.88 0.49
N PRO A 3 -6.03 16.93 0.28
CA PRO A 3 -5.22 15.72 0.09
C PRO A 3 -5.35 14.72 1.23
N LYS A 4 -5.48 15.17 2.49
CA LYS A 4 -5.63 14.33 3.67
C LYS A 4 -6.99 13.62 3.65
N ASP A 5 -8.04 14.32 3.23
CA ASP A 5 -9.37 13.71 3.06
C ASP A 5 -9.38 12.66 1.95
N PHE A 6 -8.67 12.90 0.83
CA PHE A 6 -8.51 11.91 -0.23
C PHE A 6 -7.81 10.64 0.25
N PHE A 7 -6.69 10.76 0.98
CA PHE A 7 -5.98 9.60 1.51
C PHE A 7 -6.83 8.81 2.52
N ARG A 8 -7.59 9.51 3.36
CA ARG A 8 -8.53 8.87 4.29
C ARG A 8 -9.59 8.07 3.55
N GLU A 9 -10.23 8.65 2.54
CA GLU A 9 -11.25 7.98 1.73
C GLU A 9 -10.69 6.72 1.03
N VAL A 10 -9.46 6.80 0.50
CA VAL A 10 -8.78 5.65 -0.11
C VAL A 10 -8.45 4.56 0.92
N SER A 11 -8.02 4.92 2.13
CA SER A 11 -7.80 3.96 3.21
C SER A 11 -9.11 3.30 3.68
N ASP A 12 -10.19 4.07 3.82
CA ASP A 12 -11.51 3.54 4.21
C ASP A 12 -12.07 2.55 3.16
N LEU A 13 -11.73 2.74 1.88
CA LEU A 13 -12.10 1.81 0.81
C LEU A 13 -11.25 0.54 0.79
N LEU A 14 -9.93 0.66 1.01
CA LEU A 14 -9.00 -0.44 0.83
C LEU A 14 -8.84 -1.33 2.07
N THR A 15 -8.95 -0.77 3.28
CA THR A 15 -8.76 -1.52 4.53
C THR A 15 -9.73 -2.70 4.66
N PRO A 16 -11.05 -2.53 4.46
CA PRO A 16 -11.99 -3.65 4.56
C PRO A 16 -11.75 -4.75 3.51
N LEU A 17 -11.22 -4.38 2.34
CA LEU A 17 -10.89 -5.35 1.29
C LEU A 17 -9.71 -6.23 1.71
N VAL A 18 -8.69 -5.65 2.33
CA VAL A 18 -7.52 -6.39 2.81
C VAL A 18 -7.89 -7.25 4.01
N GLU A 19 -8.55 -6.67 5.01
CA GLU A 19 -8.97 -7.39 6.23
C GLU A 19 -9.94 -8.53 5.91
N GLY A 20 -10.82 -8.35 4.92
CA GLY A 20 -11.75 -9.38 4.47
C GLY A 20 -11.16 -10.44 3.55
N THR A 21 -9.88 -10.31 3.15
CA THR A 21 -9.20 -11.29 2.30
C THR A 21 -8.42 -12.27 3.16
N GLU A 22 -8.79 -13.55 3.09
CA GLU A 22 -8.06 -14.64 3.75
C GLU A 22 -6.82 -15.05 2.96
N SER A 23 -5.79 -15.58 3.63
CA SER A 23 -4.54 -16.00 2.97
C SER A 23 -4.76 -17.03 1.85
N ALA A 24 -5.79 -17.87 1.99
CA ALA A 24 -6.16 -18.87 0.98
C ALA A 24 -6.67 -18.26 -0.34
N GLN A 25 -7.15 -17.02 -0.30
CA GLN A 25 -7.71 -16.29 -1.46
C GLN A 25 -6.65 -15.45 -2.18
N LEU A 26 -5.43 -15.35 -1.63
CA LEU A 26 -4.37 -14.53 -2.23
C LEU A 26 -3.97 -15.01 -3.63
N ALA A 27 -4.11 -16.31 -3.91
CA ALA A 27 -3.81 -16.89 -5.21
C ALA A 27 -4.99 -16.80 -6.20
N ASP A 28 -6.15 -16.27 -5.78
CA ASP A 28 -7.31 -16.16 -6.65
C ASP A 28 -7.07 -15.15 -7.78
N ASP A 29 -7.61 -15.46 -8.96
CA ASP A 29 -7.59 -14.57 -10.11
C ASP A 29 -8.43 -13.32 -9.84
N THR A 30 -8.05 -12.21 -10.47
CA THR A 30 -8.80 -10.96 -10.40
C THR A 30 -9.33 -10.58 -11.79
N PRO A 31 -10.29 -9.64 -11.88
CA PRO A 31 -10.69 -9.07 -13.16
C PRO A 31 -9.56 -8.30 -13.88
N CYS A 32 -8.46 -8.00 -13.18
CA CYS A 32 -7.25 -7.42 -13.77
C CYS A 32 -6.41 -8.55 -14.36
N ASP A 33 -6.37 -8.64 -15.69
CA ASP A 33 -5.66 -9.71 -16.39
C ASP A 33 -4.18 -9.77 -16.00
N GLY A 34 -3.71 -10.97 -15.64
CA GLY A 34 -2.35 -11.20 -15.16
C GLY A 34 -2.08 -10.82 -13.70
N PHE A 35 -3.10 -10.44 -12.91
CA PHE A 35 -2.96 -10.12 -11.49
C PHE A 35 -3.77 -11.07 -10.61
N THR A 36 -3.10 -11.65 -9.62
CA THR A 36 -3.77 -12.33 -8.50
C THR A 36 -4.23 -11.32 -7.45
N VAL A 37 -5.07 -11.76 -6.50
CA VAL A 37 -5.43 -10.94 -5.33
C VAL A 37 -4.17 -10.49 -4.58
N ARG A 38 -3.17 -11.36 -4.45
CA ARG A 38 -1.88 -11.04 -3.85
C ARG A 38 -1.17 -9.90 -4.56
N ASP A 39 -1.20 -9.87 -5.88
CA ASP A 39 -0.55 -8.81 -6.66
C ASP A 39 -1.26 -7.47 -6.49
N LEU A 40 -2.60 -7.46 -6.48
CA LEU A 40 -3.35 -6.23 -6.24
C LEU A 40 -3.12 -5.67 -4.84
N ILE A 41 -3.16 -6.53 -3.80
CA ILE A 41 -2.87 -6.12 -2.42
C ILE A 41 -1.42 -5.63 -2.31
N GLY A 42 -0.48 -6.34 -2.93
CA GLY A 42 0.92 -5.95 -2.99
C GLY A 42 1.11 -4.59 -3.65
N HIS A 43 0.40 -4.31 -4.74
CA HIS A 43 0.53 -3.08 -5.50
C HIS A 43 0.20 -1.84 -4.65
N PHE A 44 -0.99 -1.81 -4.02
CA PHE A 44 -1.37 -0.65 -3.22
C PHE A 44 -0.69 -0.61 -1.84
N THR A 45 -0.16 -1.72 -1.35
CA THR A 45 0.65 -1.77 -0.13
C THR A 45 2.04 -1.17 -0.39
N LEU A 46 2.68 -1.54 -1.51
CA LEU A 46 3.93 -0.93 -1.94
C LEU A 46 3.77 0.56 -2.22
N GLY A 47 2.68 0.94 -2.91
CA GLY A 47 2.36 2.34 -3.16
C GLY A 47 2.32 3.16 -1.86
N ARG A 48 1.69 2.63 -0.80
CA ARG A 48 1.65 3.29 0.51
C ARG A 48 3.03 3.53 1.10
N PHE A 49 3.95 2.56 1.04
CA PHE A 49 5.33 2.76 1.49
C PHE A 49 6.07 3.82 0.67
N ILE A 50 5.95 3.79 -0.66
CA ILE A 50 6.61 4.75 -1.55
C ILE A 50 6.10 6.17 -1.30
N PHE A 51 4.78 6.35 -1.26
CA PHE A 51 4.18 7.66 -1.01
C PHE A 51 4.40 8.15 0.42
N GLY A 52 4.35 7.26 1.41
CA GLY A 52 4.69 7.59 2.79
C GLY A 52 6.11 8.13 2.92
N ALA A 53 7.09 7.46 2.30
CA ALA A 53 8.47 7.93 2.27
C ALA A 53 8.62 9.30 1.58
N GLY A 54 7.99 9.49 0.41
CA GLY A 54 8.04 10.75 -0.32
C GLY A 54 7.39 11.92 0.43
N LEU A 55 6.23 11.68 1.07
CA LEU A 55 5.53 12.70 1.87
C LEU A 55 6.30 13.05 3.16
N ALA A 56 7.05 12.10 3.72
CA ALA A 56 7.94 12.33 4.86
C ALA A 56 9.25 13.04 4.48
N GLY A 57 9.52 13.24 3.18
CA GLY A 57 10.78 13.80 2.69
C GLY A 57 11.97 12.83 2.72
N ASP A 58 11.72 11.52 2.82
CA ASP A 58 12.75 10.48 2.79
C ASP A 58 12.98 9.96 1.36
N ASP A 59 13.63 10.80 0.55
CA ASP A 59 13.92 10.51 -0.87
C ASP A 59 14.76 9.23 -1.04
N ALA A 60 15.68 8.95 -0.10
CA ALA A 60 16.55 7.78 -0.17
C ALA A 60 15.74 6.49 -0.03
N ARG A 61 14.84 6.44 0.96
CA ARG A 61 13.95 5.30 1.14
C ARG A 61 12.96 5.16 0.00
N GLN A 62 12.42 6.27 -0.51
CA GLN A 62 11.51 6.25 -1.65
C GLN A 62 12.20 5.65 -2.89
N GLN A 63 13.43 6.07 -3.20
CA GLN A 63 14.20 5.55 -4.33
C GLN A 63 14.58 4.08 -4.14
N GLU A 64 14.93 3.66 -2.92
CA GLU A 64 15.16 2.25 -2.60
C GLU A 64 13.92 1.41 -2.92
N LEU A 65 12.74 1.83 -2.43
CA LEU A 65 11.47 1.12 -2.64
C LEU A 65 11.11 1.02 -4.13
N ILE A 66 11.30 2.12 -4.88
CA ILE A 66 11.09 2.17 -6.33
C ILE A 66 12.05 1.22 -7.06
N ALA A 67 13.32 1.21 -6.68
CA ALA A 67 14.34 0.34 -7.27
C ALA A 67 14.11 -1.13 -6.95
N THR A 68 13.50 -1.43 -5.79
CA THR A 68 13.15 -2.79 -5.37
C THR A 68 11.78 -3.24 -5.84
N MET A 69 11.03 -2.43 -6.62
CA MET A 69 9.74 -2.84 -7.18
C MET A 69 9.88 -4.24 -7.81
N PRO A 70 9.34 -5.28 -7.18
CA PRO A 70 9.46 -6.60 -7.74
C PRO A 70 8.66 -6.62 -9.04
N ALA A 71 9.12 -7.39 -10.03
CA ALA A 71 8.36 -7.61 -11.27
C ALA A 71 6.96 -8.17 -10.98
N GLN A 72 6.77 -8.74 -9.79
CA GLN A 72 5.52 -9.25 -9.23
C GLN A 72 5.24 -8.57 -7.88
N PHE A 73 4.18 -7.75 -7.82
CA PHE A 73 3.86 -6.95 -6.62
C PHE A 73 3.57 -7.80 -5.37
N GLY A 74 3.19 -9.08 -5.54
CA GLY A 74 2.89 -10.00 -4.44
C GLY A 74 4.07 -10.32 -3.50
N ASP A 75 5.32 -10.07 -3.90
CA ASP A 75 6.49 -10.32 -3.03
C ASP A 75 6.59 -9.34 -1.85
N VAL A 76 5.89 -8.20 -1.92
CA VAL A 76 5.92 -7.16 -0.88
C VAL A 76 5.19 -7.58 0.40
N LEU A 77 4.20 -8.48 0.29
CA LEU A 77 3.29 -8.79 1.40
C LEU A 77 3.87 -9.78 2.43
N GLY A 78 4.96 -10.48 2.11
CA GLY A 78 5.49 -11.53 2.98
C GLY A 78 4.45 -12.62 3.30
N ASP A 79 4.57 -13.21 4.49
CA ASP A 79 3.66 -14.27 4.96
C ASP A 79 2.34 -13.73 5.55
N ASP A 80 2.34 -12.47 6.00
CA ASP A 80 1.20 -11.81 6.64
C ASP A 80 0.87 -10.51 5.91
N HIS A 81 -0.09 -10.60 4.98
CA HIS A 81 -0.53 -9.47 4.18
C HIS A 81 -1.32 -8.45 5.01
N HIS A 82 -2.02 -8.88 6.06
CA HIS A 82 -2.77 -7.99 6.95
C HIS A 82 -1.82 -7.09 7.72
N GLU A 83 -0.83 -7.67 8.38
CA GLU A 83 0.17 -6.93 9.15
C GLU A 83 0.99 -6.00 8.26
N THR A 84 1.42 -6.49 7.10
CA THR A 84 2.20 -5.67 6.16
C THR A 84 1.40 -4.48 5.64
N TYR A 85 0.12 -4.68 5.32
CA TYR A 85 -0.77 -3.59 4.91
C TYR A 85 -1.02 -2.58 6.04
N ARG A 86 -1.19 -3.06 7.28
CA ARG A 86 -1.35 -2.21 8.46
C ARG A 86 -0.15 -1.29 8.64
N GLN A 87 1.06 -1.84 8.57
CA GLN A 87 2.31 -1.06 8.66
C GLN A 87 2.42 -0.02 7.54
N ALA A 88 2.07 -0.39 6.30
CA ALA A 88 2.09 0.54 5.18
C ALA A 88 1.07 1.68 5.36
N THR A 89 -0.11 1.37 5.90
CA THR A 89 -1.17 2.35 6.17
C THR A 89 -0.76 3.30 7.30
N GLU A 90 -0.17 2.79 8.38
CA GLU A 90 0.37 3.64 9.45
C GLU A 90 1.47 4.59 8.95
N ALA A 91 2.35 4.10 8.07
CA ALA A 91 3.42 4.91 7.50
C ALA A 91 2.88 6.07 6.66
N ILE A 92 1.90 5.82 5.78
CA ILE A 92 1.32 6.89 4.96
C ILE A 92 0.47 7.85 5.79
N ASP A 93 -0.28 7.36 6.79
CA ASP A 93 -1.10 8.22 7.65
C ASP A 93 -0.23 9.19 8.47
N GLN A 94 0.89 8.70 9.01
CA GLN A 94 1.87 9.54 9.70
C GLN A 94 2.47 10.59 8.77
N ALA A 95 2.83 10.20 7.54
CA ALA A 95 3.40 11.12 6.57
C ALA A 95 2.39 12.19 6.15
N VAL A 96 1.14 11.80 5.86
CA VAL A 96 0.03 12.70 5.51
C VAL A 96 -0.29 13.69 6.65
N ALA A 97 -0.28 13.22 7.91
CA ALA A 97 -0.49 14.09 9.07
C ALA A 97 0.63 15.14 9.24
N GLY A 98 1.86 14.81 8.84
CA GLY A 98 3.01 15.70 8.88
C GLY A 98 3.04 16.77 7.78
N VAL A 99 2.22 16.64 6.73
CA VAL A 99 2.11 17.64 5.66
C VAL A 99 1.38 18.87 6.20
N ALA A 100 2.05 20.04 6.16
CA ALA A 100 1.44 21.31 6.52
C ALA A 100 0.23 21.61 5.62
N ASP A 101 -0.82 22.19 6.20
CA ASP A 101 -1.97 22.66 5.41
C ASP A 101 -1.49 23.75 4.44
N VAL A 102 -1.72 23.53 3.14
CA VAL A 102 -1.30 24.44 2.04
C VAL A 102 -2.31 25.55 1.80
#